data_AF-A0A8J8G5W2-F1
#
_entry.id   AF-A0A8J8G5W2-F1
#
_cell.length_a   1.000
_cell.length_b   1.000
_cell.length_c   1.000
_cell.angle_alpha   90.00
_cell.angle_beta   90.00
_cell.angle_gamma   90.00
#
_symmetry.space_group_name_H-M   'P 1'
#
loop_
_entity.id
_entity.type
_entity.pdbx_description
1 polymer ?
#
loop_
_entity_poly.entity_id
_entity_poly.type
_entity_poly.pdbx_seq_one_letter_code
_entity_poly.pdbx_strand_id
1 'polypeptide(L)'
;MRKQIKKLNYTIHNFETSDNLKLYGILNKSTSKLNEKTILIHIHGMCGDLFSGVGQVIAETTHKNKLSSFLINTRGHGIVTSFKQKDKDGNRVYHTGGTAYENFENSVLDIDSAINYLKTLGYKKFILSGHSTGCQKITYYQLKNIKNKSIKALIMLAPGDDLNVEKKNLGDKFQLVLKKAKEKMKSTVLFTTEDFGLLSAKRFYNLFKKTSIEGNLFNYTKNLEYLQTIKVPILSLIGKQDPYFLDTQKAVNNISSNLSNKKSKSLLVSGNHSYYSFENDLKKEIELFLKTIL
;
A
#
# COMPACT_ATOMS: atom_id res chain seq x y z
N MET A 1 20.81 19.30 6.78
CA MET A 1 19.69 20.27 6.57
C MET A 1 18.82 19.78 5.41
N ARG A 2 17.61 19.29 5.67
CA ARG A 2 16.65 18.97 4.59
C ARG A 2 16.16 20.30 4.01
N LYS A 3 16.47 20.57 2.73
CA LYS A 3 15.95 21.72 1.98
C LYS A 3 14.42 21.73 2.11
N GLN A 4 13.85 22.89 2.44
CA GLN A 4 12.42 23.13 2.31
C GLN A 4 11.93 22.57 0.96
N ILE A 5 10.88 21.75 1.01
CA ILE A 5 10.19 21.26 -0.18
C ILE A 5 9.74 22.50 -0.96
N LYS A 6 10.17 22.65 -2.22
CA LYS A 6 9.67 23.69 -3.14
C LYS A 6 8.14 23.75 -3.01
N LYS A 7 7.54 24.95 -2.94
CA LYS A 7 6.08 25.18 -2.78
C LYS A 7 5.25 24.19 -3.62
N LEU A 8 4.86 23.06 -3.01
CA LEU A 8 3.83 22.18 -3.53
C LEU A 8 2.50 22.82 -3.16
N ASN A 9 1.62 23.03 -4.14
CA ASN A 9 0.24 23.41 -3.86
C ASN A 9 -0.48 22.17 -3.34
N TYR A 10 -0.50 22.02 -2.01
CA TYR A 10 -1.18 20.93 -1.34
C TYR A 10 -2.45 21.41 -0.64
N THR A 11 -3.47 20.56 -0.66
CA THR A 11 -4.71 20.75 0.10
C THR A 11 -5.02 19.49 0.90
N ILE A 12 -5.59 19.67 2.09
CA ILE A 12 -6.02 18.56 2.94
C ILE A 12 -7.49 18.28 2.62
N HIS A 13 -7.79 17.02 2.33
CA HIS A 13 -9.12 16.55 2.01
C HIS A 13 -9.54 15.47 3.01
N ASN A 14 -10.84 15.40 3.25
CA ASN A 14 -11.45 14.26 3.91
C ASN A 14 -12.48 13.64 2.98
N PHE A 15 -12.64 12.33 3.10
CA PHE A 15 -13.60 11.54 2.35
C PHE A 15 -14.15 10.45 3.25
N GLU A 16 -15.33 9.93 2.92
CA GLU A 16 -16.06 8.98 3.74
C GLU A 16 -16.16 7.66 2.99
N THR A 17 -15.90 6.55 3.67
CA THR A 17 -16.06 5.22 3.09
C THR A 17 -17.53 4.80 3.00
N SER A 18 -17.85 3.78 2.22
CA SER A 18 -19.23 3.26 2.14
C SER A 18 -19.75 2.68 3.46
N ASP A 19 -18.85 2.34 4.39
CA ASP A 19 -19.16 2.01 5.78
C ASP A 19 -19.05 3.22 6.73
N ASN A 20 -19.15 4.44 6.19
CA ASN A 20 -19.21 5.72 6.91
C ASN A 20 -17.96 6.09 7.73
N LEU A 21 -16.79 5.50 7.44
CA LEU A 21 -15.53 5.83 8.12
C LEU A 21 -14.92 7.08 7.47
N LYS A 22 -14.60 8.09 8.28
CA LYS A 22 -13.95 9.32 7.79
C LYS A 22 -12.43 9.13 7.67
N LEU A 23 -11.90 9.30 6.47
CA LEU A 23 -10.48 9.24 6.15
C LEU A 23 -9.96 10.59 5.63
N TYR A 24 -8.64 10.74 5.60
CA TYR A 24 -7.94 11.97 5.23
C TYR A 24 -6.87 11.69 4.18
N GLY A 25 -6.63 12.69 3.33
CA GLY A 25 -5.56 12.66 2.34
C GLY A 25 -5.04 14.05 1.99
N ILE A 26 -3.82 14.09 1.46
CA ILE A 26 -3.18 15.28 0.93
C ILE A 26 -3.20 15.21 -0.60
N LEU A 27 -3.87 16.18 -1.22
CA LEU A 27 -3.89 16.34 -2.67
C LEU A 27 -2.81 17.34 -3.08
N ASN A 28 -1.80 16.86 -3.78
CA ASN A 28 -0.81 17.68 -4.47
C ASN A 28 -1.30 17.89 -5.90
N LYS A 29 -2.00 19.01 -6.14
CA LYS A 29 -2.61 19.27 -7.44
C LYS A 29 -1.57 19.81 -8.43
N SER A 30 -1.49 19.19 -9.61
CA SER A 30 -0.71 19.73 -10.72
C SER A 30 -1.39 20.98 -11.28
N THR A 31 -0.61 22.03 -11.56
CA THR A 31 -1.08 23.23 -12.26
C THR A 31 -1.07 23.08 -13.78
N SER A 32 -0.52 21.97 -14.29
CA SER A 32 -0.49 21.70 -15.72
C SER A 32 -1.83 21.14 -16.21
N LYS A 33 -2.23 21.54 -17.43
CA LYS A 33 -3.33 20.89 -18.16
C LYS A 33 -2.92 19.51 -18.72
N LEU A 34 -1.63 19.22 -18.79
CA LEU A 34 -1.14 17.90 -19.17
C LEU A 34 -1.58 16.90 -18.10
N ASN A 35 -2.22 15.80 -18.51
CA ASN A 35 -2.72 14.76 -17.60
C ASN A 35 -3.73 15.25 -16.54
N GLU A 36 -4.49 16.32 -16.81
CA GLU A 36 -5.42 16.93 -15.83
C GLU A 36 -6.49 15.96 -15.29
N LYS A 37 -6.82 14.90 -16.04
CA LYS A 37 -7.79 13.85 -15.66
C LYS A 37 -7.13 12.61 -15.03
N THR A 38 -5.81 12.61 -14.87
CA THR A 38 -5.03 11.50 -14.32
C THR A 38 -4.43 11.90 -12.97
N ILE A 39 -4.49 10.99 -12.01
CA ILE A 39 -3.91 11.18 -10.67
C ILE A 39 -3.29 9.89 -10.16
N LEU A 40 -2.21 10.01 -9.40
CA LEU A 40 -1.59 8.90 -8.68
C LEU A 40 -2.07 8.91 -7.22
N ILE A 41 -2.67 7.81 -6.77
CA ILE A 41 -3.07 7.61 -5.37
C ILE A 41 -2.01 6.75 -4.68
N HIS A 42 -1.47 7.21 -3.55
CA HIS A 42 -0.47 6.47 -2.80
C HIS A 42 -1.01 5.93 -1.47
N ILE A 43 -0.74 4.66 -1.22
CA ILE A 43 -1.13 3.90 -0.05
C ILE A 43 0.12 3.54 0.76
N HIS A 44 0.14 4.00 2.01
CA HIS A 44 1.22 3.70 2.96
C HIS A 44 1.27 2.21 3.36
N GLY A 45 2.41 1.80 3.92
CA GLY A 45 2.62 0.49 4.51
C GLY A 45 2.09 0.34 5.93
N MET A 46 2.33 -0.84 6.51
CA MET A 46 1.93 -1.18 7.87
C MET A 46 2.56 -0.19 8.88
N CYS A 47 1.81 0.17 9.93
CA CYS A 47 2.17 1.17 10.95
C CYS A 47 2.42 2.61 10.45
N GLY A 48 2.52 2.81 9.13
CA GLY A 48 2.79 4.10 8.52
C GLY A 48 1.56 4.98 8.33
N ASP A 49 1.78 6.08 7.61
CA ASP A 49 0.77 7.06 7.26
C ASP A 49 1.16 7.81 5.96
N LEU A 50 0.34 8.79 5.59
CA LEU A 50 0.52 9.63 4.40
C LEU A 50 1.75 10.56 4.44
N PHE A 51 2.46 10.68 5.57
CA PHE A 51 3.67 11.49 5.74
C PHE A 51 4.97 10.68 5.62
N SER A 52 4.89 9.41 5.24
CA SER A 52 6.06 8.56 5.00
C SER A 52 7.05 9.17 3.98
N GLY A 53 8.34 8.85 4.14
CA GLY A 53 9.39 9.30 3.21
C GLY A 53 9.13 8.86 1.76
N VAL A 54 8.56 7.67 1.57
CA VAL A 54 8.14 7.18 0.25
C VAL A 54 6.96 8.00 -0.30
N GLY A 55 6.00 8.39 0.54
CA GLY A 55 4.94 9.33 0.18
C GLY A 55 5.50 10.68 -0.31
N GLN A 56 6.53 11.20 0.36
CA GLN A 56 7.24 12.40 -0.10
C GLN A 56 7.90 12.21 -1.47
N VAL A 57 8.57 11.06 -1.70
CA VAL A 57 9.14 10.72 -3.01
C VAL A 57 8.09 10.73 -4.10
N ILE A 58 6.91 10.16 -3.84
CA ILE A 58 5.78 10.17 -4.78
C ILE A 58 5.30 11.60 -5.05
N ALA A 59 5.08 12.42 -4.03
CA ALA A 59 4.64 13.81 -4.19
C ALA A 59 5.61 14.62 -5.05
N GLU A 60 6.92 14.51 -4.78
CA GLU A 60 7.96 15.22 -5.53
C GLU A 60 8.08 14.72 -6.97
N THR A 61 8.02 13.40 -7.19
CA THR A 61 8.15 12.80 -8.53
C THR A 61 6.96 13.16 -9.40
N THR A 62 5.75 13.07 -8.85
CA THR A 62 4.52 13.43 -9.58
C THR A 62 4.48 14.91 -9.92
N HIS A 63 4.85 15.79 -8.97
CA HIS A 63 4.97 17.22 -9.22
C HIS A 63 5.94 17.55 -10.35
N LYS A 64 7.15 16.97 -10.33
CA LYS A 64 8.16 17.15 -11.41
C LYS A 64 7.62 16.70 -12.77
N ASN A 65 6.78 15.66 -12.79
CA ASN A 65 6.18 15.11 -14.01
C ASN A 65 4.79 15.70 -14.33
N LYS A 66 4.43 16.84 -13.74
CA LYS A 66 3.17 17.55 -14.01
C LYS A 66 1.91 16.69 -13.75
N LEU A 67 2.01 15.70 -12.87
CA LEU A 67 0.93 14.80 -12.48
C LEU A 67 0.45 15.14 -11.07
N SER A 68 -0.87 15.07 -10.84
CA SER A 68 -1.40 15.21 -9.48
C SER A 68 -1.12 13.95 -8.66
N SER A 69 -0.96 14.07 -7.34
CA SER A 69 -0.94 12.93 -6.43
C SER A 69 -1.87 13.11 -5.24
N PHE A 70 -2.42 11.99 -4.74
CA PHE A 70 -3.23 11.94 -3.54
C PHE A 70 -2.64 10.91 -2.57
N LEU A 71 -1.99 11.39 -1.51
CA LEU A 71 -1.47 10.54 -0.44
C LEU A 71 -2.57 10.38 0.60
N ILE A 72 -2.98 9.15 0.92
CA ILE A 72 -4.11 8.92 1.83
C ILE A 72 -3.70 8.12 3.06
N ASN A 73 -4.36 8.40 4.18
CA ASN A 73 -4.41 7.49 5.31
C ASN A 73 -5.52 6.46 5.06
N THR A 74 -5.17 5.19 5.13
CA THR A 74 -6.15 4.09 5.16
C THR A 74 -6.65 3.85 6.59
N ARG A 75 -7.66 3.00 6.77
CA ARG A 75 -8.09 2.58 8.12
C ARG A 75 -7.01 1.81 8.89
N GLY A 76 -5.96 1.37 8.20
CA GLY A 76 -4.79 0.72 8.78
C GLY A 76 -3.62 1.65 9.14
N HIS A 77 -3.77 2.99 9.04
CA HIS A 77 -2.69 3.91 9.37
C HIS A 77 -2.42 3.99 10.87
N GLY A 78 -1.16 4.17 11.24
CA GLY A 78 -0.69 4.06 12.62
C GLY A 78 -0.87 2.65 13.19
N ILE A 79 -0.43 2.46 14.44
CA ILE A 79 -0.58 1.17 15.14
C ILE A 79 -2.01 1.00 15.64
N VAL A 80 -2.45 1.93 16.49
CA VAL A 80 -3.83 2.02 17.01
C VAL A 80 -4.32 3.43 16.77
N THR A 81 -5.44 3.55 16.06
CA THR A 81 -5.98 4.85 15.65
C THR A 81 -7.47 4.91 15.93
N SER A 82 -7.96 6.07 16.40
CA SER A 82 -9.38 6.32 16.57
C SER A 82 -9.93 7.11 15.37
N PHE A 83 -11.00 6.58 14.78
CA PHE A 83 -11.67 7.16 13.62
C PHE A 83 -13.04 7.67 14.00
N LYS A 84 -13.48 8.73 13.31
CA LYS A 84 -14.88 9.14 13.33
C LYS A 84 -15.65 8.28 12.33
N GLN A 85 -16.74 7.66 12.77
CA GLN A 85 -17.64 6.86 11.95
C GLN A 85 -19.09 7.23 12.27
N LYS A 86 -20.01 7.01 11.33
CA LYS A 86 -21.45 7.04 11.62
C LYS A 86 -21.99 5.62 11.77
N ASP A 87 -22.79 5.38 12.81
CA ASP A 87 -23.51 4.13 12.98
C ASP A 87 -24.73 4.04 12.03
N LYS A 88 -25.55 2.99 12.19
CA LYS A 88 -26.73 2.74 11.34
C LYS A 88 -27.82 3.82 11.49
N ASP A 89 -27.86 4.49 12.64
CA ASP A 89 -28.83 5.53 12.96
C ASP A 89 -28.30 6.93 12.62
N GLY A 90 -27.08 7.01 12.08
CA GLY A 90 -26.42 8.26 11.70
C GLY A 90 -25.70 8.96 12.84
N ASN A 91 -25.64 8.37 14.04
CA ASN A 91 -24.94 8.95 15.18
C ASN A 91 -23.43 8.87 14.99
N ARG A 92 -22.73 9.89 15.47
CA ARG A 92 -21.26 9.91 15.44
C ARG A 92 -20.72 9.01 16.53
N VAL A 93 -19.96 8.00 16.12
CA VAL A 93 -19.26 7.06 17.01
C VAL A 93 -17.76 7.07 16.72
N TYR A 94 -16.98 6.62 17.70
CA TYR A 94 -15.55 6.39 17.52
C TYR A 94 -15.29 4.91 17.23
N HIS A 95 -14.51 4.67 16.17
CA HIS A 95 -14.06 3.33 15.79
C HIS A 95 -12.57 3.20 16.04
N THR A 96 -12.15 2.20 16.82
CA THR A 96 -10.73 1.88 17.02
C THR A 96 -10.26 0.98 15.88
N GLY A 97 -9.33 1.49 15.07
CA GLY A 97 -8.67 0.80 13.97
C GLY A 97 -7.15 0.95 14.05
N GLY A 98 -6.51 1.18 12.91
CA GLY A 98 -5.07 1.13 12.76
C GLY A 98 -4.60 -0.29 12.43
N THR A 99 -3.30 -0.42 12.14
CA THR A 99 -2.67 -1.69 11.77
C THR A 99 -3.01 -2.82 12.74
N ALA A 100 -3.03 -2.54 14.05
CA ALA A 100 -3.25 -3.55 15.08
C ALA A 100 -4.62 -4.22 14.98
N TYR A 101 -5.62 -3.52 14.45
CA TYR A 101 -7.02 -3.97 14.36
C TYR A 101 -7.53 -4.09 12.93
N GLU A 102 -6.64 -3.92 11.94
CA GLU A 102 -7.01 -3.89 10.53
C GLU A 102 -7.63 -5.21 10.06
N ASN A 103 -8.77 -5.10 9.37
CA ASN A 103 -9.24 -6.17 8.49
C ASN A 103 -8.79 -5.84 7.07
N PHE A 104 -7.84 -6.61 6.56
CA PHE A 104 -7.22 -6.37 5.25
C PHE A 104 -8.22 -6.17 4.11
N GLU A 105 -9.25 -7.01 4.03
CA GLU A 105 -10.22 -6.97 2.92
C GLU A 105 -11.01 -5.64 2.88
N ASN A 106 -11.14 -4.96 4.02
CA ASN A 106 -11.78 -3.64 4.09
C ASN A 106 -10.92 -2.52 3.46
N SER A 107 -9.64 -2.77 3.13
CA SER A 107 -8.81 -1.79 2.41
C SER A 107 -9.40 -1.44 1.04
N VAL A 108 -10.24 -2.31 0.46
CA VAL A 108 -10.96 -2.04 -0.79
C VAL A 108 -11.88 -0.83 -0.63
N LEU A 109 -12.58 -0.72 0.50
CA LEU A 109 -13.49 0.38 0.80
C LEU A 109 -12.74 1.71 0.84
N ASP A 110 -11.52 1.72 1.40
CA ASP A 110 -10.70 2.92 1.51
C ASP A 110 -10.25 3.42 0.13
N ILE A 111 -9.77 2.50 -0.73
CA ILE A 111 -9.32 2.81 -2.09
C ILE A 111 -10.49 3.23 -2.98
N ASP A 112 -11.62 2.51 -2.93
CA ASP A 112 -12.83 2.86 -3.67
C ASP A 112 -13.32 4.27 -3.32
N SER A 113 -13.29 4.62 -2.04
CA SER A 113 -13.79 5.90 -1.56
C SER A 113 -12.86 7.05 -1.92
N ALA A 114 -11.54 6.82 -1.91
CA ALA A 114 -10.57 7.78 -2.45
C ALA A 114 -10.78 8.00 -3.96
N ILE A 115 -10.98 6.93 -4.74
CA ILE A 115 -11.26 7.03 -6.18
C ILE A 115 -12.56 7.78 -6.44
N ASN A 116 -13.64 7.45 -5.73
CA ASN A 116 -14.94 8.08 -5.93
C ASN A 116 -14.92 9.56 -5.52
N TYR A 117 -14.24 9.90 -4.43
CA TYR A 117 -13.98 11.29 -4.06
C TYR A 117 -13.23 12.04 -5.16
N LEU A 118 -12.15 11.46 -5.69
CA LEU A 118 -11.38 12.10 -6.76
C LEU A 118 -12.18 12.24 -8.07
N LYS A 119 -13.12 11.34 -8.35
CA LYS A 119 -14.05 11.49 -9.49
C LYS A 119 -14.93 12.74 -9.35
N THR A 120 -15.37 13.10 -8.14
CA THR A 120 -16.15 14.34 -7.92
C THR A 120 -15.30 15.60 -8.16
N LEU A 121 -13.97 15.48 -8.06
CA LEU A 121 -13.01 16.53 -8.42
C LEU A 121 -12.63 16.54 -9.91
N GLY A 122 -13.21 15.65 -10.73
CA GLY A 122 -13.02 15.60 -12.18
C GLY A 122 -11.96 14.60 -12.68
N TYR A 123 -11.29 13.88 -11.79
CA TYR A 123 -10.32 12.84 -12.20
C TYR A 123 -11.03 11.61 -12.78
N LYS A 124 -10.45 11.00 -13.82
CA LYS A 124 -11.03 9.85 -14.55
C LYS A 124 -10.09 8.66 -14.69
N LYS A 125 -8.79 8.88 -14.52
CA LYS A 125 -7.73 7.88 -14.69
C LYS A 125 -6.88 7.84 -13.42
N PHE A 126 -6.59 6.64 -12.93
CA PHE A 126 -5.93 6.46 -11.64
C PHE A 126 -4.71 5.55 -11.78
N ILE A 127 -3.60 5.97 -11.20
CA ILE A 127 -2.43 5.12 -10.97
C ILE A 127 -2.41 4.83 -9.48
N LEU A 128 -2.32 3.56 -9.10
CA LEU A 128 -2.24 3.19 -7.68
C LEU A 128 -0.78 2.90 -7.33
N SER A 129 -0.30 3.53 -6.27
CA SER A 129 1.01 3.26 -5.69
C SER A 129 0.84 2.73 -4.28
N GLY A 130 1.62 1.70 -3.93
CA GLY A 130 1.65 1.14 -2.59
C GLY A 130 3.09 1.02 -2.12
N HIS A 131 3.34 1.31 -0.85
CA HIS A 131 4.60 0.99 -0.18
C HIS A 131 4.39 -0.14 0.83
N SER A 132 5.32 -1.11 0.89
CA SER A 132 5.24 -2.23 1.82
C SER A 132 3.86 -2.92 1.71
N THR A 133 3.13 -3.08 2.81
CA THR A 133 1.76 -3.66 2.80
C THR A 133 0.73 -2.86 2.00
N GLY A 134 1.02 -1.61 1.64
CA GLY A 134 0.26 -0.85 0.65
C GLY A 134 0.25 -1.55 -0.72
N CYS A 135 1.30 -2.29 -1.08
CA CYS A 135 1.35 -3.11 -2.30
C CYS A 135 0.27 -4.20 -2.29
N GLN A 136 0.09 -4.88 -1.16
CA GLN A 136 -0.91 -5.93 -0.96
C GLN A 136 -2.30 -5.33 -1.18
N LYS A 137 -2.55 -4.15 -0.58
CA LYS A 137 -3.83 -3.43 -0.69
C LYS A 137 -4.17 -3.05 -2.13
N ILE A 138 -3.24 -2.42 -2.86
CA ILE A 138 -3.51 -2.00 -4.26
C ILE A 138 -3.62 -3.20 -5.21
N THR A 139 -2.89 -4.27 -4.95
CA THR A 139 -2.91 -5.49 -5.77
C THR A 139 -4.22 -6.24 -5.55
N TYR A 140 -4.62 -6.43 -4.29
CA TYR A 140 -5.90 -7.01 -3.95
C TYR A 140 -7.07 -6.20 -4.51
N TYR A 141 -7.02 -4.87 -4.38
CA TYR A 141 -8.01 -3.98 -4.98
C TYR A 141 -8.14 -4.19 -6.49
N GLN A 142 -7.01 -4.24 -7.22
CA GLN A 142 -7.01 -4.45 -8.66
C GLN A 142 -7.54 -5.83 -9.07
N LEU A 143 -7.24 -6.88 -8.31
CA LEU A 143 -7.76 -8.23 -8.55
C LEU A 143 -9.27 -8.29 -8.34
N LYS A 144 -9.79 -7.66 -7.29
CA LYS A 144 -11.24 -7.56 -7.01
C LYS A 144 -11.98 -6.71 -8.05
N ASN A 145 -11.28 -5.76 -8.67
CA ASN A 145 -11.84 -4.79 -9.60
C ASN A 145 -11.22 -4.90 -11.01
N ILE A 146 -10.97 -6.11 -11.51
CA ILE A 146 -10.27 -6.31 -12.79
C ILE A 146 -10.97 -5.65 -14.00
N LYS A 147 -12.29 -5.47 -13.92
CA LYS A 147 -13.10 -4.80 -14.94
C LYS A 147 -13.03 -3.28 -14.86
N ASN A 148 -12.47 -2.71 -13.79
CA ASN A 148 -12.37 -1.27 -13.60
C ASN A 148 -11.31 -0.67 -14.53
N LYS A 149 -11.78 -0.17 -15.68
CA LYS A 149 -10.94 0.46 -16.70
C LYS A 149 -10.36 1.82 -16.27
N SER A 150 -10.77 2.40 -15.13
CA SER A 150 -10.21 3.68 -14.68
C SER A 150 -8.82 3.53 -14.08
N ILE A 151 -8.45 2.34 -13.58
CA ILE A 151 -7.07 2.08 -13.14
C ILE A 151 -6.19 1.89 -14.38
N LYS A 152 -5.06 2.60 -14.41
CA LYS A 152 -4.16 2.67 -15.57
C LYS A 152 -2.80 2.05 -15.33
N ALA A 153 -2.35 1.94 -14.08
CA ALA A 153 -1.11 1.26 -13.72
C ALA A 153 -1.04 1.03 -12.20
N LEU A 154 -0.16 0.11 -11.80
CA LEU A 154 0.25 -0.11 -10.41
C LEU A 154 1.73 0.22 -10.23
N ILE A 155 2.10 0.80 -9.09
CA ILE A 155 3.47 1.03 -8.65
C ILE A 155 3.65 0.40 -7.26
N MET A 156 4.30 -0.75 -7.21
CA MET A 156 4.59 -1.52 -6.01
C MET A 156 6.00 -1.18 -5.51
N LEU A 157 6.09 -0.58 -4.34
CA LEU A 157 7.35 -0.19 -3.70
C LEU A 157 7.58 -1.10 -2.50
N ALA A 158 8.54 -2.01 -2.61
CA ALA A 158 8.88 -3.02 -1.62
C ALA A 158 7.69 -3.93 -1.25
N PRO A 159 7.12 -4.70 -2.20
CA PRO A 159 6.07 -5.69 -1.91
C PRO A 159 6.60 -6.84 -1.03
N GLY A 160 6.64 -6.64 0.29
CA GLY A 160 7.29 -7.54 1.26
C GLY A 160 6.62 -8.89 1.42
N ASP A 161 7.39 -9.89 1.85
CA ASP A 161 6.94 -11.26 2.14
C ASP A 161 6.64 -11.44 3.63
N ASP A 162 5.59 -10.74 4.10
CA ASP A 162 5.28 -10.64 5.53
C ASP A 162 5.18 -12.02 6.21
N LEU A 163 4.52 -12.98 5.53
CA LEU A 163 4.28 -14.31 6.07
C LEU A 163 5.57 -15.12 6.26
N ASN A 164 6.45 -15.15 5.27
CA ASN A 164 7.64 -15.99 5.37
C ASN A 164 8.74 -15.32 6.21
N VAL A 165 8.78 -13.98 6.25
CA VAL A 165 9.63 -13.23 7.19
C VAL A 165 9.22 -13.52 8.61
N GLU A 166 7.92 -13.42 8.96
CA GLU A 166 7.46 -13.70 10.32
C GLU A 166 7.70 -15.17 10.71
N LYS A 167 7.52 -16.12 9.78
CA LYS A 167 7.88 -17.52 10.02
C LYS A 167 9.36 -17.72 10.32
N LYS A 168 10.24 -17.01 9.60
CA LYS A 168 11.69 -17.05 9.85
C LYS A 168 12.01 -16.49 11.23
N ASN A 169 11.43 -15.34 11.60
CA ASN A 169 11.69 -14.68 12.87
C ASN A 169 11.22 -15.51 14.06
N LEU A 170 9.99 -16.05 14.00
CA LEU A 170 9.44 -16.86 15.08
C LEU A 170 10.00 -18.28 15.12
N GLY A 171 10.53 -18.79 14.01
CA GLY A 171 11.06 -20.16 13.90
C GLY A 171 10.07 -21.20 14.42
N ASP A 172 10.55 -22.09 15.29
CA ASP A 172 9.74 -23.17 15.88
C ASP A 172 8.56 -22.66 16.72
N LYS A 173 8.59 -21.40 17.18
CA LYS A 173 7.50 -20.79 17.94
C LYS A 173 6.34 -20.35 17.06
N PHE A 174 6.49 -20.28 15.73
CA PHE A 174 5.47 -19.74 14.83
C PHE A 174 4.09 -20.42 15.02
N GLN A 175 4.06 -21.76 15.04
CA GLN A 175 2.80 -22.49 15.20
C GLN A 175 2.18 -22.28 16.59
N LEU A 176 3.01 -22.19 17.64
CA LEU A 176 2.56 -21.93 19.00
C LEU A 176 1.93 -20.53 19.11
N VAL A 177 2.59 -19.50 18.57
CA VAL A 177 2.10 -18.12 18.60
C VAL A 177 0.82 -18.00 17.78
N LEU A 178 0.77 -18.62 16.59
CA LEU A 178 -0.43 -18.64 15.75
C LEU A 178 -1.62 -19.32 16.44
N LYS A 179 -1.38 -20.44 17.15
CA LYS A 179 -2.41 -21.12 17.95
C LYS A 179 -2.93 -20.22 19.08
N LYS A 180 -2.02 -19.58 19.84
CA LYS A 180 -2.39 -18.64 20.91
C LYS A 180 -3.18 -17.44 20.38
N ALA A 181 -2.80 -16.90 19.22
CA ALA A 181 -3.53 -15.82 18.57
C ALA A 181 -4.96 -16.26 18.17
N LYS A 182 -5.11 -17.48 17.65
CA LYS A 182 -6.43 -18.08 17.34
C LYS A 182 -7.32 -18.19 18.59
N GLU A 183 -6.77 -18.68 19.69
CA GLU A 183 -7.50 -18.82 20.96
C GLU A 183 -7.94 -17.46 21.53
N LYS A 184 -7.14 -16.41 21.29
CA LYS A 184 -7.36 -15.06 21.82
C LYS A 184 -8.04 -14.09 20.86
N MET A 185 -8.55 -14.53 19.70
CA MET A 185 -9.11 -13.64 18.66
C MET A 185 -10.26 -12.72 19.11
N LYS A 186 -10.99 -13.08 20.18
CA LYS A 186 -12.08 -12.27 20.74
C LYS A 186 -11.61 -11.28 21.83
N SER A 187 -10.34 -11.35 22.23
CA SER A 187 -9.77 -10.47 23.25
C SER A 187 -9.14 -9.21 22.63
N THR A 188 -8.84 -8.23 23.48
CA THR A 188 -8.06 -7.03 23.14
C THR A 188 -6.55 -7.24 23.22
N VAL A 189 -6.09 -8.48 23.41
CA VAL A 189 -4.67 -8.80 23.57
C VAL A 189 -3.90 -8.41 22.31
N LEU A 190 -2.85 -7.62 22.51
CA LEU A 190 -1.86 -7.28 21.50
C LEU A 190 -0.67 -8.25 21.61
N PHE A 191 -0.22 -8.72 20.46
CA PHE A 191 0.99 -9.48 20.24
C PHE A 191 2.03 -8.51 19.73
N THR A 192 3.21 -8.53 20.34
CA THR A 192 4.40 -7.91 19.78
C THR A 192 4.98 -8.85 18.72
N THR A 193 5.07 -8.36 17.50
CA THR A 193 5.89 -8.96 16.46
C THR A 193 7.24 -8.24 16.45
N GLU A 194 8.33 -8.95 16.20
CA GLU A 194 9.67 -8.33 16.17
C GLU A 194 9.76 -7.26 15.07
N ASP A 195 9.13 -7.51 13.91
CA ASP A 195 9.24 -6.62 12.73
C ASP A 195 7.98 -5.79 12.44
N PHE A 196 6.79 -6.22 12.85
CA PHE A 196 5.50 -5.60 12.46
C PHE A 196 4.84 -4.76 13.57
N GLY A 197 5.51 -4.55 14.71
CA GLY A 197 4.99 -3.81 15.84
C GLY A 197 3.91 -4.55 16.64
N LEU A 198 2.84 -3.84 17.03
CA LEU A 198 1.75 -4.39 17.84
C LEU A 198 0.57 -4.81 16.95
N LEU A 199 0.18 -6.08 17.03
CA LEU A 199 -0.98 -6.64 16.33
C LEU A 199 -1.97 -7.25 17.33
N SER A 200 -3.27 -7.00 17.19
CA SER A 200 -4.25 -7.78 17.96
C SER A 200 -4.17 -9.27 17.63
N ALA A 201 -4.59 -10.12 18.56
CA ALA A 201 -4.68 -11.58 18.35
C ALA A 201 -5.40 -11.93 17.02
N LYS A 202 -6.51 -11.23 16.75
CA LYS A 202 -7.30 -11.38 15.53
C LYS A 202 -6.51 -10.98 14.29
N ARG A 203 -5.83 -9.83 14.33
CA ARG A 203 -5.01 -9.34 13.21
C ARG A 203 -3.86 -10.29 12.91
N PHE A 204 -3.09 -10.66 13.93
CA PHE A 204 -1.98 -11.62 13.82
C PHE A 204 -2.46 -12.93 13.19
N TYR A 205 -3.51 -13.53 13.73
CA TYR A 205 -4.04 -14.79 13.21
C TYR A 205 -4.51 -14.66 11.75
N ASN A 206 -5.23 -13.59 11.42
CA ASN A 206 -5.72 -13.39 10.06
C ASN A 206 -4.60 -13.13 9.04
N LEU A 207 -3.55 -12.42 9.45
CA LEU A 207 -2.39 -12.16 8.59
C LEU A 207 -1.56 -13.43 8.34
N PHE A 208 -1.37 -14.27 9.35
CA PHE A 208 -0.40 -15.37 9.29
C PHE A 208 -0.99 -16.79 9.15
N LYS A 209 -2.32 -16.96 9.22
CA LYS A 209 -2.95 -18.26 8.95
C LYS A 209 -2.67 -18.73 7.53
N LYS A 210 -2.63 -20.05 7.31
CA LYS A 210 -2.33 -20.67 6.00
C LYS A 210 -3.20 -20.13 4.86
N THR A 211 -4.46 -19.79 5.14
CA THR A 211 -5.46 -19.27 4.18
C THR A 211 -5.52 -17.74 4.12
N SER A 212 -4.58 -17.03 4.75
CA SER A 212 -4.51 -15.57 4.70
C SER A 212 -4.37 -15.09 3.25
N ILE A 213 -5.26 -14.20 2.81
CA ILE A 213 -5.13 -13.58 1.48
C ILE A 213 -3.92 -12.65 1.49
N GLU A 214 -3.86 -11.72 2.43
CA GLU A 214 -2.78 -10.73 2.56
C GLU A 214 -1.41 -11.37 2.64
N GLY A 215 -1.22 -12.29 3.60
CA GLY A 215 0.06 -12.96 3.83
C GLY A 215 0.49 -13.89 2.69
N ASN A 216 -0.42 -14.25 1.77
CA ASN A 216 -0.07 -15.06 0.60
C ASN A 216 0.07 -14.25 -0.70
N LEU A 217 -0.31 -12.96 -0.75
CA LEU A 217 -0.20 -12.16 -1.98
C LEU A 217 1.25 -12.12 -2.46
N PHE A 218 2.21 -11.75 -1.62
CA PHE A 218 3.63 -11.70 -1.98
C PHE A 218 4.45 -12.80 -1.31
N ASN A 219 3.90 -14.01 -1.28
CA ASN A 219 4.62 -15.20 -0.80
C ASN A 219 5.55 -15.72 -1.91
N TYR A 220 6.83 -15.38 -1.87
CA TYR A 220 7.80 -15.72 -2.92
C TYR A 220 8.32 -17.17 -2.86
N THR A 221 7.82 -17.98 -1.93
CA THR A 221 8.00 -19.45 -1.99
C THR A 221 7.11 -20.10 -3.05
N LYS A 222 6.10 -19.38 -3.55
CA LYS A 222 5.16 -19.82 -4.58
C LYS A 222 5.29 -18.97 -5.84
N ASN A 223 4.79 -19.48 -6.97
CA ASN A 223 4.67 -18.70 -8.20
C ASN A 223 3.55 -17.66 -8.07
N LEU A 224 3.78 -16.41 -8.50
CA LEU A 224 2.79 -15.32 -8.40
C LEU A 224 1.88 -15.21 -9.63
N GLU A 225 1.34 -16.33 -10.11
CA GLU A 225 0.59 -16.44 -11.38
C GLU A 225 -0.62 -15.51 -11.45
N TYR A 226 -1.22 -15.17 -10.31
CA TYR A 226 -2.34 -14.24 -10.26
C TYR A 226 -1.97 -12.86 -10.85
N LEU A 227 -0.69 -12.45 -10.83
CA LEU A 227 -0.25 -11.20 -11.45
C LEU A 227 -0.47 -11.19 -12.96
N GLN A 228 -0.51 -12.36 -13.61
CA GLN A 228 -0.78 -12.47 -15.04
C GLN A 228 -2.20 -12.04 -15.39
N THR A 229 -3.13 -12.06 -14.42
CA THR A 229 -4.50 -11.57 -14.61
C THR A 229 -4.56 -10.04 -14.67
N ILE A 230 -3.60 -9.34 -14.05
CA ILE A 230 -3.53 -7.88 -14.05
C ILE A 230 -2.92 -7.40 -15.37
N LYS A 231 -3.75 -6.78 -16.22
CA LYS A 231 -3.37 -6.37 -17.58
C LYS A 231 -2.86 -4.93 -17.69
N VAL A 232 -3.04 -4.12 -16.65
CA VAL A 232 -2.43 -2.78 -16.60
C VAL A 232 -0.93 -2.89 -16.34
N PRO A 233 -0.10 -1.94 -16.82
CA PRO A 233 1.32 -1.91 -16.50
C PRO A 233 1.58 -1.91 -14.98
N ILE A 234 2.58 -2.67 -14.55
CA ILE A 234 3.05 -2.73 -13.16
C ILE A 234 4.51 -2.34 -13.09
N LEU A 235 4.87 -1.40 -12.23
CA LEU A 235 6.25 -1.20 -11.78
C LEU A 235 6.39 -1.82 -10.39
N SER A 236 7.38 -2.69 -10.21
CA SER A 236 7.79 -3.20 -8.90
C SER A 236 9.24 -2.82 -8.65
N LEU A 237 9.51 -2.18 -7.52
CA LEU A 237 10.87 -1.79 -7.11
C LEU A 237 11.18 -2.45 -5.77
N ILE A 238 12.27 -3.22 -5.70
CA ILE A 238 12.69 -3.92 -4.47
C ILE A 238 14.10 -3.44 -4.11
N GLY A 239 14.29 -3.02 -2.85
CA GLY A 239 15.60 -2.64 -2.34
C GLY A 239 16.54 -3.85 -2.20
N LYS A 240 17.79 -3.72 -2.63
CA LYS A 240 18.83 -4.78 -2.55
C LYS A 240 19.04 -5.32 -1.13
N GLN A 241 18.85 -4.48 -0.12
CA GLN A 241 19.10 -4.79 1.28
C GLN A 241 17.79 -4.71 2.10
N ASP A 242 16.68 -5.13 1.48
CA ASP A 242 15.38 -5.10 2.13
C ASP A 242 15.20 -6.32 3.07
N PRO A 243 15.10 -6.13 4.40
CA PRO A 243 15.00 -7.23 5.35
C PRO A 243 13.65 -7.95 5.29
N TYR A 244 12.63 -7.38 4.65
CA TYR A 244 11.30 -7.98 4.51
C TYR A 244 11.20 -8.95 3.31
N PHE A 245 12.35 -9.44 2.86
CA PHE A 245 12.47 -10.44 1.82
C PHE A 245 13.45 -11.52 2.28
N LEU A 246 13.10 -12.79 2.06
CA LEU A 246 14.06 -13.87 2.24
C LEU A 246 15.17 -13.83 1.19
N ASP A 247 14.82 -13.44 -0.03
CA ASP A 247 15.72 -13.25 -1.17
C ASP A 247 15.10 -12.22 -2.12
N THR A 248 15.71 -11.04 -2.19
CA THR A 248 15.24 -9.92 -3.01
C THR A 248 15.36 -10.22 -4.51
N GLN A 249 16.39 -10.95 -4.93
CA GLN A 249 16.59 -11.27 -6.35
C GLN A 249 15.57 -12.31 -6.82
N LYS A 250 15.30 -13.33 -6.00
CA LYS A 250 14.24 -14.30 -6.25
C LYS A 250 12.88 -13.61 -6.33
N ALA A 251 12.59 -12.67 -5.44
CA ALA A 251 11.34 -11.90 -5.48
C ALA A 251 11.20 -11.09 -6.76
N VAL A 252 12.24 -10.36 -7.17
CA VAL A 252 12.26 -9.62 -8.45
C VAL A 252 12.00 -10.54 -9.63
N ASN A 253 12.70 -11.68 -9.71
CA ASN A 253 12.56 -12.64 -10.80
C ASN A 253 11.13 -13.23 -10.86
N ASN A 254 10.57 -13.60 -9.72
CA ASN A 254 9.23 -14.18 -9.61
C ASN A 254 8.15 -13.17 -10.02
N ILE A 255 8.25 -11.90 -9.60
CA ILE A 255 7.34 -10.86 -10.10
C ILE A 255 7.50 -10.72 -11.61
N SER A 256 8.73 -10.53 -12.10
CA SER A 256 9.03 -10.34 -13.53
C SER A 256 8.45 -11.43 -14.43
N SER A 257 8.58 -12.70 -14.03
CA SER A 257 8.06 -13.83 -14.82
C SER A 257 6.53 -13.89 -14.91
N ASN A 258 5.82 -13.15 -14.05
CA ASN A 258 4.36 -13.15 -13.98
C ASN A 258 3.72 -11.82 -14.44
N LEU A 259 4.52 -10.87 -14.93
CA LEU A 259 3.99 -9.63 -15.51
C LEU A 259 3.49 -9.86 -16.93
N SER A 260 2.21 -9.58 -17.18
CA SER A 260 1.59 -9.81 -18.50
C SER A 260 1.69 -8.64 -19.49
N ASN A 261 1.94 -7.42 -18.99
CA ASN A 261 1.97 -6.22 -19.82
C ASN A 261 3.41 -5.82 -20.16
N LYS A 262 3.71 -5.60 -21.44
CA LYS A 262 5.06 -5.27 -21.97
C LYS A 262 5.69 -4.00 -21.38
N LYS A 263 4.88 -3.08 -20.84
CA LYS A 263 5.36 -1.85 -20.17
C LYS A 263 5.73 -2.09 -18.70
N SER A 264 5.46 -3.28 -18.17
CA SER A 264 5.70 -3.63 -16.77
C SER A 264 7.17 -3.98 -16.54
N LYS A 265 7.66 -3.69 -15.33
CA LYS A 265 9.02 -4.01 -14.91
C LYS A 265 9.03 -4.38 -13.43
N SER A 266 9.84 -5.36 -13.05
CA SER A 266 10.26 -5.57 -11.67
C SER A 266 11.77 -5.39 -11.61
N LEU A 267 12.25 -4.51 -10.74
CA LEU A 267 13.65 -4.10 -10.70
C LEU A 267 14.19 -4.20 -9.27
N LEU A 268 15.44 -4.64 -9.19
CA LEU A 268 16.24 -4.53 -7.98
C LEU A 268 16.96 -3.18 -7.97
N VAL A 269 16.71 -2.37 -6.93
CA VAL A 269 17.26 -1.01 -6.79
C VAL A 269 18.10 -0.89 -5.52
N SER A 270 18.97 0.12 -5.47
CA SER A 270 19.74 0.42 -4.26
C SER A 270 18.82 0.76 -3.08
N GLY A 271 19.23 0.38 -1.87
CA GLY A 271 18.54 0.72 -0.62
C GLY A 271 17.87 -0.44 0.08
N ASN A 272 17.20 -0.09 1.18
CA ASN A 272 16.46 -0.98 2.07
C ASN A 272 14.94 -0.85 1.85
N HIS A 273 14.15 -1.36 2.78
CA HIS A 273 12.68 -1.33 2.73
C HIS A 273 12.05 0.05 2.56
N SER A 274 12.68 1.09 3.11
CA SER A 274 12.21 2.47 3.03
C SER A 274 12.93 3.30 1.99
N TYR A 275 13.91 2.72 1.28
CA TYR A 275 14.81 3.40 0.34
C TYR A 275 15.53 4.61 0.95
N TYR A 276 15.77 4.57 2.27
CA TYR A 276 16.42 5.67 2.98
C TYR A 276 17.82 5.92 2.42
N SER A 277 18.13 7.18 2.09
CA SER A 277 19.35 7.62 1.39
C SER A 277 19.46 7.21 -0.08
N PHE A 278 18.45 6.53 -0.64
CA PHE A 278 18.38 6.12 -2.06
C PHE A 278 17.12 6.67 -2.74
N GLU A 279 16.54 7.73 -2.20
CA GLU A 279 15.30 8.34 -2.68
C GLU A 279 15.43 8.84 -4.13
N ASN A 280 16.63 9.28 -4.55
CA ASN A 280 16.86 9.74 -5.92
C ASN A 280 16.84 8.61 -6.94
N ASP A 281 17.36 7.43 -6.59
CA ASP A 281 17.27 6.23 -7.43
C ASP A 281 15.82 5.81 -7.59
N LEU A 282 15.07 5.83 -6.48
CA LEU A 282 13.63 5.57 -6.47
C LEU A 282 12.85 6.54 -7.37
N LYS A 283 13.11 7.86 -7.25
CA LYS A 283 12.49 8.90 -8.10
C LYS A 283 12.75 8.66 -9.58
N LYS A 284 13.99 8.28 -9.93
CA LYS A 284 14.39 8.06 -11.33
C LYS A 284 13.58 6.93 -11.96
N GLU A 285 13.47 5.78 -11.29
CA GLU A 285 12.74 4.63 -11.85
C GLU A 285 11.23 4.90 -11.95
N ILE A 286 10.66 5.58 -10.97
CA ILE A 286 9.25 6.02 -11.02
C ILE A 286 9.05 6.99 -12.20
N GLU A 287 9.94 7.97 -12.39
CA GLU A 287 9.88 8.92 -13.50
C GLU A 287 9.94 8.22 -14.87
N LEU A 288 10.85 7.25 -15.05
CA LEU A 288 10.97 6.49 -16.28
C LEU A 288 9.70 5.69 -16.59
N PHE A 289 9.09 5.09 -15.55
CA PHE A 289 7.85 4.36 -15.72
C PHE A 289 6.67 5.29 -16.07
N LEU A 290 6.54 6.43 -15.38
CA LEU A 290 5.50 7.41 -15.67
C LEU A 290 5.55 7.89 -17.12
N LYS A 291 6.75 8.17 -17.66
CA LYS A 291 6.95 8.52 -19.08
C LYS A 291 6.50 7.44 -20.07
N THR A 292 6.41 6.19 -19.63
CA THR A 292 6.02 5.05 -20.48
C THR A 292 4.49 4.87 -20.53
N ILE A 293 3.76 5.35 -19.51
CA ILE A 293 2.32 5.09 -19.34
C ILE A 293 1.42 6.31 -19.47
N LEU A 294 1.97 7.52 -19.33
CA LEU A 294 1.28 8.80 -19.56
C LEU A 294 1.40 9.21 -21.02
#